data_AF-A0A452HA30-F1
#
_entry.id   AF-A0A452HA30-F1
#
_cell.length_a   1.000
_cell.length_b   1.000
_cell.length_c   1.000
_cell.angle_alpha   90.00
_cell.angle_beta   90.00
_cell.angle_gamma   90.00
#
_symmetry.space_group_name_H-M   'P 1'
#
loop_
_entity.id
_entity.type
_entity.pdbx_description
1 polymer ?
#
loop_
_entity_poly.entity_id
_entity_poly.type
_entity_poly.pdbx_seq_one_letter_code
_entity_poly.pdbx_strand_id
1 'polypeptide(L)'
;MGQRSQPVERAWSWRDKNSLPYTEEILQNFNEKGPSSQSETNPVVYFEVSADDEPLGHITMELFSNIVPRTAENFRALCTGEKGFGFKNSIFHRIVPDFVCQGGDITRHDGTGGRSIYGDAFEDENFEVKHTGPGLLSMANRGRDTNNSQFFITLKKAEHLDFKHVVFGFVKDGMDVVKKMESFGSPKGLMNRIVITDSRL
;
A
#
# COMPACT_ATOMS: atom_id res chain seq x y z
N MET A 1 24.22 -30.30 -41.27
CA MET A 1 22.85 -29.76 -41.11
C MET A 1 22.49 -29.87 -39.64
N GLY A 2 22.25 -28.74 -39.00
CA GLY A 2 22.24 -28.58 -37.54
C GLY A 2 21.07 -29.27 -36.83
N GLN A 3 21.35 -29.69 -35.60
CA GLN A 3 20.41 -30.24 -34.63
C GLN A 3 19.30 -29.24 -34.28
N ARG A 4 18.08 -29.72 -34.08
CA ARG A 4 17.07 -29.06 -33.23
C ARG A 4 16.59 -30.07 -32.20
N SER A 5 17.18 -29.98 -31.02
CA SER A 5 16.67 -30.54 -29.77
C SER A 5 15.35 -29.86 -29.41
N GLN A 6 14.36 -30.65 -28.96
CA GLN A 6 13.14 -30.11 -28.38
C GLN A 6 13.43 -29.51 -26.99
N PRO A 7 12.77 -28.40 -26.60
CA PRO A 7 12.95 -27.87 -25.25
C PRO A 7 12.30 -28.79 -24.23
N VAL A 8 13.06 -29.14 -23.21
CA VAL A 8 12.61 -29.86 -22.02
C VAL A 8 11.75 -28.90 -21.20
N GLU A 9 10.47 -29.20 -21.02
CA GLU A 9 9.60 -28.47 -20.09
C GLU A 9 10.17 -28.58 -18.67
N ARG A 10 10.59 -27.46 -18.10
CA ARG A 10 11.02 -27.39 -16.70
C ARG A 10 9.78 -27.43 -15.81
N ALA A 11 9.74 -28.43 -14.94
CA ALA A 11 8.79 -28.53 -13.85
C ALA A 11 8.89 -27.29 -12.94
N TRP A 12 7.78 -26.57 -12.80
CA TRP A 12 7.63 -25.41 -11.92
C TRP A 12 7.74 -25.87 -10.45
N SER A 13 8.70 -25.29 -9.72
CA SER A 13 8.87 -25.56 -8.29
C SER A 13 7.82 -24.77 -7.50
N TRP A 14 7.43 -25.31 -6.35
CA TRP A 14 6.37 -24.79 -5.47
C TRP A 14 6.57 -23.35 -4.96
N ARG A 15 7.73 -22.73 -5.22
CA ARG A 15 8.08 -21.36 -4.82
C ARG A 15 7.53 -20.26 -5.73
N ASP A 16 7.02 -20.58 -6.92
CA ASP A 16 6.64 -19.58 -7.93
C ASP A 16 5.13 -19.23 -7.95
N LYS A 17 4.35 -19.67 -6.95
CA LYS A 17 2.87 -19.52 -6.97
C LYS A 17 2.30 -18.37 -6.11
N ASN A 18 3.15 -17.57 -5.45
CA ASN A 18 2.69 -16.50 -4.55
C ASN A 18 2.89 -15.07 -5.08
N SER A 19 3.48 -14.87 -6.25
CA SER A 19 3.34 -13.60 -6.97
C SER A 19 1.96 -13.59 -7.63
N LEU A 20 1.02 -12.87 -7.02
CA LEU A 20 -0.32 -12.73 -7.58
C LEU A 20 -0.21 -12.17 -9.01
N PRO A 21 -0.89 -12.75 -10.03
CA PRO A 21 -0.85 -12.27 -11.42
C PRO A 21 -1.26 -10.80 -11.58
N TYR A 22 -1.86 -10.22 -10.54
CA TYR A 22 -2.30 -8.85 -10.44
C TYR A 22 -1.14 -7.83 -10.34
N THR A 23 0.01 -8.18 -9.74
CA THR A 23 1.18 -7.27 -9.70
C THR A 23 1.77 -7.11 -11.09
N GLU A 24 1.82 -8.19 -11.87
CA GLU A 24 2.31 -8.17 -13.25
C GLU A 24 1.37 -7.40 -14.19
N GLU A 25 0.05 -7.51 -14.01
CA GLU A 25 -0.93 -6.76 -14.81
C GLU A 25 -0.89 -5.24 -14.51
N ILE A 26 -0.70 -4.87 -13.24
CA ILE A 26 -0.42 -3.48 -12.85
C ILE A 26 0.85 -2.97 -13.55
N LEU A 27 1.95 -3.72 -13.45
CA LEU A 27 3.23 -3.35 -14.06
C LEU A 27 3.18 -3.30 -15.60
N GLN A 28 2.45 -4.22 -16.24
CA GLN A 28 2.25 -4.23 -17.70
C GLN A 28 1.46 -3.01 -18.18
N ASN A 29 0.36 -2.66 -17.51
CA ASN A 29 -0.42 -1.46 -17.85
C ASN A 29 0.39 -0.16 -17.67
N PHE A 30 1.41 -0.15 -16.79
CA PHE A 30 2.29 1.00 -16.62
C PHE A 30 3.39 1.12 -17.69
N ASN A 31 3.88 0.01 -18.22
CA ASN A 31 4.99 0.00 -19.16
C ASN A 31 4.62 0.44 -20.59
N GLU A 32 3.32 0.64 -20.87
CA GLU A 32 2.82 1.12 -22.17
C GLU A 32 2.97 2.64 -22.38
N LYS A 33 3.18 3.43 -21.32
CA LYS A 33 3.49 4.86 -21.44
C LYS A 33 5.02 5.03 -21.50
N GLY A 34 5.54 5.38 -22.69
CA GLY A 34 6.98 5.47 -22.97
C GLY A 34 7.79 6.38 -22.04
N PRO A 35 9.13 6.24 -22.00
CA PRO A 35 9.97 6.81 -20.96
C PRO A 35 10.13 8.33 -21.12
N SER A 36 9.54 9.11 -20.21
CA SER A 36 10.02 10.47 -19.93
C SER A 36 11.26 10.37 -19.02
N SER A 37 12.38 10.90 -19.50
CA SER A 37 13.69 10.87 -18.87
C SER A 37 13.70 11.48 -17.46
N GLN A 38 13.73 10.65 -16.42
CA GLN A 38 14.68 10.66 -15.29
C GLN A 38 14.56 9.30 -14.58
N SER A 39 15.67 8.58 -14.41
CA SER A 39 15.67 7.35 -13.60
C SER A 39 15.63 7.72 -12.13
N GLU A 40 14.44 7.82 -11.57
CA GLU A 40 14.21 7.72 -10.14
C GLU A 40 13.34 6.48 -9.97
N THR A 41 13.96 5.36 -9.57
CA THR A 41 13.20 4.17 -9.20
C THR A 41 12.24 4.53 -8.07
N ASN A 42 10.98 4.15 -8.20
CA ASN A 42 9.96 4.34 -7.17
C ASN A 42 10.48 3.94 -5.77
N PRO A 43 10.29 4.78 -4.73
CA PRO A 43 10.67 4.45 -3.38
C PRO A 43 10.01 3.16 -2.92
N VAL A 44 10.78 2.34 -2.21
CA VAL A 44 10.27 1.19 -1.48
C VAL A 44 10.33 1.50 0.01
N VAL A 45 9.26 1.15 0.72
CA VAL A 45 9.14 1.29 2.17
C VAL A 45 8.57 0.01 2.76
N TYR A 46 8.67 -0.17 4.08
CA TYR A 46 8.07 -1.31 4.74
C TYR A 46 7.35 -0.97 6.04
N PHE A 47 6.48 -1.89 6.45
CA PHE A 47 5.95 -2.00 7.81
C PHE A 47 6.28 -3.35 8.41
N GLU A 48 6.71 -3.35 9.67
CA GLU A 48 6.56 -4.50 10.55
C GLU A 48 5.28 -4.31 11.37
N VAL A 49 4.45 -5.34 11.46
CA VAL A 49 3.16 -5.27 12.14
C VAL A 49 3.01 -6.36 13.19
N SER A 50 2.31 -6.04 14.29
CA SER A 50 1.93 -6.99 15.34
C SER A 50 0.45 -6.87 15.71
N ALA A 51 -0.12 -7.95 16.25
CA ALA A 51 -1.41 -7.96 16.92
C ALA A 51 -1.21 -8.48 18.34
N ASP A 52 -1.67 -7.75 19.35
CA ASP A 52 -1.52 -8.12 20.76
C ASP A 52 -0.08 -8.50 21.14
N ASP A 53 0.89 -7.71 20.65
CA ASP A 53 2.34 -7.89 20.80
C ASP A 53 2.95 -9.14 20.11
N GLU A 54 2.14 -9.92 19.39
CA GLU A 54 2.60 -11.01 18.54
C GLU A 54 2.91 -10.51 17.12
N PRO A 55 4.14 -10.72 16.59
CA PRO A 55 4.49 -10.33 15.22
C PRO A 55 3.59 -11.02 14.18
N LEU A 56 2.98 -10.22 13.30
CA LEU A 56 2.22 -10.71 12.15
C LEU A 56 3.10 -10.87 10.92
N GLY A 57 4.08 -9.98 10.73
CA GLY A 57 5.06 -10.09 9.64
C GLY A 57 5.50 -8.74 9.08
N HIS A 58 6.13 -8.81 7.91
CA HIS A 58 6.72 -7.69 7.18
C HIS A 58 5.91 -7.42 5.90
N ILE A 59 5.61 -6.15 5.62
CA ILE A 59 4.89 -5.70 4.41
C ILE A 59 5.79 -4.73 3.67
N THR A 60 6.22 -5.07 2.47
CA THR A 60 7.02 -4.21 1.60
C THR A 60 6.11 -3.54 0.58
N MET A 61 6.30 -2.25 0.35
CA MET A 61 5.43 -1.41 -0.47
C MET A 61 6.26 -0.57 -1.43
N GLU A 62 5.83 -0.47 -2.68
CA GLU A 62 6.41 0.45 -3.66
C GLU A 62 5.46 1.64 -3.87
N LEU A 63 6.04 2.85 -3.87
CA LEU A 63 5.31 4.11 -3.95
C LEU A 63 5.46 4.72 -5.33
N PHE A 64 4.36 5.12 -5.98
CA PHE A 64 4.33 5.68 -7.32
C PHE A 64 4.82 7.14 -7.35
N SER A 65 6.08 7.40 -6.95
CA SER A 65 6.66 8.75 -6.99
C SER A 65 6.75 9.32 -8.40
N ASN A 66 6.78 8.46 -9.41
CA ASN A 66 6.70 8.83 -10.82
C ASN A 66 5.30 9.31 -11.28
N ILE A 67 4.23 9.05 -10.52
CA ILE A 67 2.85 9.43 -10.86
C ILE A 67 2.30 10.46 -9.87
N VAL A 68 2.53 10.26 -8.57
CA VAL A 68 2.06 11.10 -7.46
C VAL A 68 3.21 11.45 -6.52
N PRO A 69 4.23 12.22 -6.99
CA PRO A 69 5.44 12.51 -6.22
C PRO A 69 5.17 13.13 -4.84
N ARG A 70 4.18 14.02 -4.70
CA ARG A 70 3.88 14.66 -3.39
C ARG A 70 3.24 13.65 -2.44
N THR A 71 2.31 12.85 -2.94
CA THR A 71 1.63 11.82 -2.14
C THR A 71 2.61 10.72 -1.69
N ALA A 72 3.45 10.25 -2.62
CA ALA A 72 4.49 9.28 -2.33
C ALA A 72 5.51 9.80 -1.31
N GLU A 73 5.98 11.04 -1.46
CA GLU A 73 6.94 11.64 -0.53
C GLU A 73 6.35 11.82 0.87
N ASN A 74 5.08 12.22 0.99
CA ASN A 74 4.38 12.26 2.27
C ASN A 74 4.41 10.90 2.97
N PHE A 75 4.01 9.84 2.26
CA PHE A 75 3.99 8.50 2.84
C PHE A 75 5.39 7.98 3.19
N ARG A 76 6.38 8.21 2.32
CA ARG A 76 7.78 7.81 2.54
C ARG A 76 8.35 8.49 3.79
N ALA A 77 8.21 9.80 3.92
CA ALA A 77 8.72 10.55 5.06
C ALA A 77 8.00 10.18 6.38
N LEU A 78 6.71 9.84 6.31
CA LEU A 78 5.97 9.30 7.45
C LEU A 78 6.42 7.88 7.83
N CYS A 79 6.84 7.06 6.86
CA CYS A 79 7.49 5.78 7.17
C CYS A 79 8.80 6.02 7.92
N THR A 80 9.71 6.85 7.40
CA THR A 80 11.03 7.08 8.02
C THR A 80 10.98 7.84 9.34
N GLY A 81 9.94 8.65 9.55
CA GLY A 81 9.82 9.52 10.72
C GLY A 81 10.80 10.71 10.70
N GLU A 82 11.43 11.01 9.56
CA GLU A 82 12.48 12.02 9.45
C GLU A 82 12.01 13.45 9.76
N LYS A 83 10.70 13.69 9.79
CA LYS A 83 10.07 14.96 10.19
C LYS A 83 9.77 15.04 11.69
N GLY A 84 10.20 14.06 12.48
CA GLY A 84 9.98 13.98 13.93
C GLY A 84 8.66 13.30 14.34
N PHE A 85 7.88 12.82 13.37
CA PHE A 85 6.64 12.06 13.56
C PHE A 85 6.47 11.09 12.38
N GLY A 86 5.72 10.01 12.57
CA GLY A 86 5.57 8.98 11.54
C GLY A 86 4.68 7.81 11.95
N PHE A 87 4.71 6.74 11.16
CA PHE A 87 3.82 5.58 11.32
C PHE A 87 4.21 4.62 12.43
N LYS A 88 5.48 4.62 12.86
CA LYS A 88 5.92 3.79 13.98
C LYS A 88 5.06 4.03 15.22
N ASN A 89 4.55 2.95 15.82
CA ASN A 89 3.60 2.90 16.93
C ASN A 89 2.18 3.38 16.63
N SER A 90 1.86 3.75 15.38
CA SER A 90 0.48 3.96 14.95
C SER A 90 -0.22 2.61 14.68
N ILE A 91 -1.53 2.65 14.45
CA ILE A 91 -2.35 1.44 14.34
C ILE A 91 -3.19 1.40 13.06
N PHE A 92 -3.56 0.19 12.65
CA PHE A 92 -4.68 -0.03 11.74
C PHE A 92 -5.98 0.02 12.54
N HIS A 93 -6.59 1.19 12.64
CA HIS A 93 -7.76 1.44 13.48
C HIS A 93 -9.08 0.90 12.87
N ARG A 94 -9.09 0.57 11.57
CA ARG A 94 -10.27 0.05 10.88
C ARG A 94 -9.89 -1.02 9.86
N ILE A 95 -10.35 -2.24 10.07
CA ILE A 95 -10.21 -3.33 9.11
C ILE A 95 -11.59 -3.87 8.77
N VAL A 96 -11.94 -3.81 7.49
CA VAL A 96 -13.21 -4.31 6.95
C VAL A 96 -12.89 -5.41 5.94
N PRO A 97 -13.19 -6.68 6.27
CA PRO A 97 -12.97 -7.80 5.35
C PRO A 97 -13.61 -7.58 3.98
N ASP A 98 -12.96 -8.07 2.95
CA ASP A 98 -13.29 -7.88 1.52
C ASP A 98 -13.33 -6.41 1.06
N PHE A 99 -12.77 -5.49 1.86
CA PHE A 99 -12.72 -4.08 1.53
C PHE A 99 -11.34 -3.47 1.75
N VAL A 100 -10.97 -3.13 2.99
CA VAL A 100 -9.73 -2.39 3.29
C VAL A 100 -9.16 -2.68 4.67
N CYS A 101 -7.83 -2.55 4.78
CA CYS A 101 -7.11 -2.32 6.03
C CYS A 101 -6.70 -0.83 6.10
N GLN A 102 -7.30 -0.07 7.00
CA GLN A 102 -7.09 1.38 7.13
C GLN A 102 -6.30 1.72 8.41
N GLY A 103 -5.28 2.57 8.24
CA GLY A 103 -4.37 3.01 9.28
C GLY A 103 -3.91 4.45 9.07
N GLY A 104 -2.80 4.82 9.73
CA GLY A 104 -2.16 6.12 9.53
C GLY A 104 -2.81 7.30 10.25
N ASP A 105 -3.74 7.06 11.17
CA ASP A 105 -4.11 8.10 12.14
C ASP A 105 -3.06 8.15 13.24
N ILE A 106 -1.99 8.91 12.97
CA ILE A 106 -0.82 9.03 13.84
C ILE A 106 -1.02 9.99 15.02
N THR A 107 -2.21 10.61 15.16
CA THR A 107 -2.45 11.61 16.22
C THR A 107 -3.53 11.18 17.20
N ARG A 108 -4.56 10.45 16.75
CA ARG A 108 -5.68 10.02 17.61
C ARG A 108 -5.97 8.53 17.57
N HIS A 109 -5.45 7.83 16.57
CA HIS A 109 -5.55 6.38 16.44
C HIS A 109 -6.99 5.86 16.32
N ASP A 110 -7.95 6.70 15.93
CA ASP A 110 -9.39 6.37 15.86
C ASP A 110 -10.03 6.76 14.51
N GLY A 111 -9.25 7.30 13.58
CA GLY A 111 -9.69 7.82 12.29
C GLY A 111 -10.11 9.29 12.33
N THR A 112 -10.19 9.91 13.50
CA THR A 112 -10.57 11.31 13.67
C THR A 112 -9.37 12.27 13.59
N GLY A 113 -8.14 11.76 13.55
CA GLY A 113 -6.90 12.53 13.46
C GLY A 113 -6.15 12.38 12.13
N GLY A 114 -4.83 12.39 12.23
CA GLY A 114 -3.85 12.42 11.13
C GLY A 114 -3.26 13.80 10.86
N ARG A 115 -2.06 13.81 10.25
CA ARG A 115 -1.35 15.00 9.80
C ARG A 115 -0.35 14.63 8.72
N SER A 116 -0.22 15.44 7.67
CA SER A 116 0.80 15.27 6.63
C SER A 116 2.11 15.95 6.98
N ILE A 117 3.16 15.64 6.21
CA ILE A 117 4.42 16.40 6.28
C ILE A 117 4.28 17.86 5.79
N TYR A 118 3.17 18.19 5.13
CA TYR A 118 2.89 19.51 4.57
C TYR A 118 1.97 20.38 5.45
N GLY A 119 1.43 19.83 6.55
CA GLY A 119 0.43 20.46 7.38
C GLY A 119 -0.73 19.52 7.70
N ASP A 120 -1.86 20.06 8.12
CA ASP A 120 -3.01 19.25 8.55
C ASP A 120 -3.66 18.47 7.39
N ALA A 121 -3.61 19.03 6.17
CA ALA A 121 -4.09 18.37 4.95
C ALA A 121 -3.33 18.84 3.70
N PHE A 122 -3.43 18.08 2.61
CA PHE A 122 -2.95 18.43 1.27
C PHE A 122 -3.92 17.95 0.17
N GLU A 123 -3.75 18.50 -1.04
CA GLU A 123 -4.61 18.30 -2.21
C GLU A 123 -4.60 16.88 -2.78
N ASP A 124 -5.64 16.53 -3.54
CA ASP A 124 -5.67 15.32 -4.37
C ASP A 124 -4.77 15.54 -5.61
N GLU A 125 -3.66 14.82 -5.69
CA GLU A 125 -2.64 15.06 -6.72
C GLU A 125 -3.10 14.66 -8.14
N ASN A 126 -3.60 13.43 -8.32
CA ASN A 126 -4.35 12.99 -9.50
C ASN A 126 -5.07 11.65 -9.24
N PHE A 127 -5.82 11.17 -10.23
CA PHE A 127 -6.58 9.91 -10.18
C PHE A 127 -6.27 9.00 -11.39
N GLU A 128 -5.03 9.01 -11.88
CA GLU A 128 -4.65 8.18 -13.04
C GLU A 128 -4.76 6.68 -12.74
N VAL A 129 -4.41 6.28 -11.51
CA VAL A 129 -4.45 4.87 -11.08
C VAL A 129 -5.79 4.58 -10.40
N LYS A 130 -6.45 3.50 -10.85
CA LYS A 130 -7.75 3.04 -10.34
C LYS A 130 -7.61 1.94 -9.30
N HIS A 131 -8.65 1.72 -8.50
CA HIS A 131 -8.69 0.69 -7.46
C HIS A 131 -9.07 -0.69 -8.05
N THR A 132 -8.21 -1.21 -8.93
CA THR A 132 -8.51 -2.38 -9.78
C THR A 132 -8.51 -3.74 -9.05
N GLY A 133 -8.10 -3.80 -7.77
CA GLY A 133 -7.88 -5.06 -7.06
C GLY A 133 -7.18 -4.89 -5.71
N PRO A 134 -6.82 -6.01 -5.05
CA PRO A 134 -6.18 -6.02 -3.74
C PRO A 134 -4.72 -5.53 -3.78
N GLY A 135 -4.23 -5.06 -2.63
CA GLY A 135 -2.83 -4.67 -2.45
C GLY A 135 -2.50 -3.27 -2.92
N LEU A 136 -3.47 -2.44 -3.33
CA LEU A 136 -3.23 -1.04 -3.67
C LEU A 136 -3.23 -0.18 -2.40
N LEU A 137 -2.27 0.75 -2.34
CA LEU A 137 -2.21 1.79 -1.33
C LEU A 137 -2.95 3.02 -1.82
N SER A 138 -3.85 3.55 -0.99
CA SER A 138 -4.64 4.72 -1.36
C SER A 138 -4.92 5.62 -0.15
N MET A 139 -5.00 6.93 -0.41
CA MET A 139 -5.18 7.94 0.63
C MET A 139 -6.60 7.88 1.19
N ALA A 140 -6.72 7.83 2.52
CA ALA A 140 -7.98 8.12 3.18
C ALA A 140 -8.15 9.64 3.29
N ASN A 141 -9.35 10.13 3.05
CA ASN A 141 -9.69 11.55 3.14
C ASN A 141 -11.12 11.74 3.65
N ARG A 142 -11.52 12.99 3.92
CA ARG A 142 -12.87 13.38 4.35
C ARG A 142 -13.59 14.19 3.28
N GLY A 143 -13.29 13.90 2.02
CA GLY A 143 -13.69 14.69 0.87
C GLY A 143 -12.48 15.24 0.13
N ARG A 144 -12.78 15.96 -0.96
CA ARG A 144 -11.78 16.49 -1.89
C ARG A 144 -10.72 17.32 -1.17
N ASP A 145 -9.46 17.11 -1.54
CA ASP A 145 -8.30 17.90 -1.08
C ASP A 145 -8.09 17.87 0.46
N THR A 146 -8.38 16.73 1.09
CA THR A 146 -8.22 16.55 2.56
C THR A 146 -7.32 15.37 2.92
N ASN A 147 -6.32 15.07 2.07
CA ASN A 147 -5.36 14.00 2.33
C ASN A 147 -4.46 14.36 3.53
N ASN A 148 -4.14 13.40 4.38
CA ASN A 148 -3.23 13.62 5.51
C ASN A 148 -2.24 12.44 5.68
N SER A 149 -2.12 11.83 6.86
CA SER A 149 -1.33 10.61 7.07
C SER A 149 -2.15 9.33 6.92
N GLN A 150 -3.49 9.40 6.91
CA GLN A 150 -4.32 8.21 6.84
C GLN A 150 -4.31 7.59 5.45
N PHE A 151 -4.23 6.26 5.42
CA PHE A 151 -4.18 5.46 4.21
C PHE A 151 -4.97 4.18 4.40
N PHE A 152 -5.24 3.50 3.30
CA PHE A 152 -5.72 2.13 3.33
C PHE A 152 -5.03 1.24 2.29
N ILE A 153 -4.96 -0.05 2.61
CA ILE A 153 -4.59 -1.13 1.70
C ILE A 153 -5.87 -1.82 1.24
N THR A 154 -6.09 -1.93 -0.07
CA THR A 154 -7.27 -2.62 -0.61
C THR A 154 -7.18 -4.13 -0.41
N LEU A 155 -8.29 -4.76 -0.05
CA LEU A 155 -8.43 -6.23 0.06
C LEU A 155 -9.19 -6.83 -1.13
N LYS A 156 -9.79 -5.97 -1.95
CA LYS A 156 -10.57 -6.28 -3.15
C LYS A 156 -10.61 -5.06 -4.08
N LYS A 157 -11.04 -5.28 -5.34
CA LYS A 157 -11.38 -4.21 -6.28
C LYS A 157 -12.42 -3.26 -5.68
N ALA A 158 -12.21 -1.95 -5.82
CA ALA A 158 -13.04 -0.92 -5.17
C ALA A 158 -13.34 0.28 -6.09
N GLU A 159 -14.00 0.04 -7.23
CA GLU A 159 -14.32 1.07 -8.24
C GLU A 159 -15.08 2.29 -7.69
N HIS A 160 -15.85 2.12 -6.62
CA HIS A 160 -16.60 3.21 -5.99
C HIS A 160 -15.71 4.27 -5.30
N LEU A 161 -14.42 3.97 -5.12
CA LEU A 161 -13.37 4.87 -4.60
C LEU A 161 -12.61 5.61 -5.70
N ASP A 162 -12.77 5.22 -6.97
CA ASP A 162 -12.12 5.88 -8.10
C ASP A 162 -12.55 7.36 -8.17
N PHE A 163 -11.60 8.23 -8.55
CA PHE A 163 -11.76 9.68 -8.63
C PHE A 163 -12.08 10.40 -7.30
N LYS A 164 -11.97 9.68 -6.17
CA LYS A 164 -12.18 10.21 -4.81
C LYS A 164 -10.98 10.03 -3.90
N HIS A 165 -10.21 8.97 -4.13
CA HIS A 165 -9.05 8.63 -3.32
C HIS A 165 -7.84 8.43 -4.24
N VAL A 166 -6.72 9.07 -3.89
CA VAL A 166 -5.46 8.99 -4.65
C VAL A 166 -4.79 7.65 -4.36
N VAL A 167 -4.68 6.80 -5.38
CA VAL A 167 -3.85 5.58 -5.32
C VAL A 167 -2.39 5.99 -5.51
N PHE A 168 -1.52 5.61 -4.57
CA PHE A 168 -0.14 6.09 -4.52
C PHE A 168 0.92 4.99 -4.41
N GLY A 169 0.53 3.73 -4.44
CA GLY A 169 1.47 2.62 -4.43
C GLY A 169 0.79 1.26 -4.38
N PHE A 170 1.58 0.22 -4.15
CA PHE A 170 1.10 -1.14 -3.97
C PHE A 170 1.98 -1.96 -3.03
N VAL A 171 1.41 -3.02 -2.48
CA VAL A 171 2.11 -4.04 -1.70
C VAL A 171 2.94 -4.89 -2.65
N LYS A 172 4.25 -4.75 -2.57
CA LYS A 172 5.25 -5.48 -3.36
C LYS A 172 5.53 -6.87 -2.80
N ASP A 173 5.54 -6.99 -1.48
CA ASP A 173 5.66 -8.26 -0.74
C ASP A 173 4.91 -8.18 0.60
N GLY A 174 4.50 -9.34 1.15
CA GLY A 174 3.77 -9.41 2.41
C GLY A 174 2.24 -9.27 2.29
N MET A 175 1.67 -9.58 1.12
CA MET A 175 0.20 -9.59 0.96
C MET A 175 -0.48 -10.68 1.80
N ASP A 176 0.22 -11.77 2.12
CA ASP A 176 -0.20 -12.79 3.08
C ASP A 176 -0.32 -12.22 4.51
N VAL A 177 0.58 -11.32 4.90
CA VAL A 177 0.49 -10.57 6.18
C VAL A 177 -0.75 -9.66 6.17
N VAL A 178 -0.98 -8.93 5.08
CA VAL A 178 -2.20 -8.10 4.91
C VAL A 178 -3.47 -8.96 4.99
N LYS A 179 -3.47 -10.16 4.40
CA LYS A 179 -4.56 -11.13 4.51
C LYS A 179 -4.71 -11.72 5.92
N LYS A 180 -3.61 -11.89 6.66
CA LYS A 180 -3.67 -12.26 8.08
C LYS A 180 -4.32 -11.15 8.90
N MET A 181 -3.97 -9.88 8.65
CA MET A 181 -4.58 -8.70 9.28
C MET A 181 -6.10 -8.63 9.04
N GLU A 182 -6.56 -8.98 7.83
CA GLU A 182 -7.98 -9.05 7.47
C GLU A 182 -8.80 -9.92 8.45
N SER A 183 -8.23 -11.01 8.96
CA SER A 183 -8.90 -11.92 9.89
C SER A 183 -9.18 -11.32 11.28
N PHE A 184 -8.55 -10.19 11.62
CA PHE A 184 -8.82 -9.41 12.83
C PHE A 184 -9.85 -8.28 12.61
N GLY A 185 -10.40 -8.17 11.40
CA GLY A 185 -11.43 -7.20 11.04
C GLY A 185 -12.85 -7.70 11.25
N SER A 186 -13.81 -6.79 11.08
CA SER A 186 -15.23 -7.12 11.03
C SER A 186 -15.98 -6.13 10.13
N PRO A 187 -17.22 -6.43 9.72
CA PRO A 187 -18.03 -5.47 8.96
C PRO A 187 -18.25 -4.13 9.67
N LYS A 188 -18.17 -4.10 11.01
CA LYS A 188 -18.30 -2.87 11.82
C LYS A 188 -16.95 -2.20 12.14
N GLY A 189 -15.83 -2.81 11.79
CA GLY A 189 -14.48 -2.33 12.13
C GLY A 189 -13.64 -3.37 12.87
N LEU A 190 -12.53 -2.93 13.45
CA LEU A 190 -11.48 -3.78 14.02
C LEU A 190 -11.94 -4.55 15.27
N MET A 191 -11.52 -5.82 15.40
CA MET A 191 -11.70 -6.62 16.61
C MET A 191 -10.47 -6.59 17.54
N ASN A 192 -9.25 -6.56 16.98
CA ASN A 192 -7.99 -6.56 17.73
C ASN A 192 -7.04 -5.48 17.22
N ARG A 193 -6.24 -4.88 18.11
CA ARG A 193 -5.36 -3.76 17.77
C ARG A 193 -4.15 -4.24 16.97
N ILE A 194 -4.06 -3.87 15.69
CA ILE A 194 -2.87 -4.10 14.87
C ILE A 194 -1.98 -2.85 14.89
N VAL A 195 -0.74 -2.99 15.33
CA VAL A 195 0.23 -1.90 15.51
C VAL A 195 1.34 -2.01 14.47
N ILE A 196 1.79 -0.87 13.94
CA ILE A 196 3.01 -0.77 13.13
C ILE A 196 4.20 -0.64 14.10
N THR A 197 4.97 -1.71 14.28
CA THR A 197 6.07 -1.77 15.26
C THR A 197 7.36 -1.14 14.75
N ASP A 198 7.60 -1.20 13.44
CA ASP A 198 8.65 -0.44 12.76
C ASP A 198 8.21 -0.08 11.34
N SER A 199 8.77 1.00 10.81
CA SER A 199 8.50 1.48 9.46
C SER A 199 9.71 2.28 8.96
N ARG A 200 10.29 1.96 7.80
CA ARG A 200 11.43 2.67 7.18
C ARG A 200 11.48 2.40 5.66
N LEU A 201 12.56 2.85 5.00
CA LEU A 201 12.95 2.46 3.63
C LEU A 201 13.42 1.00 3.59
#